data_AF-A0A291RG27-F1
#
_entry.id   AF-A0A291RG27-F1
#
_cell.length_a   1.000
_cell.length_b   1.000
_cell.length_c   1.000
_cell.angle_alpha   90.00
_cell.angle_beta   90.00
_cell.angle_gamma   90.00
#
_symmetry.space_group_name_H-M   'P 1'
#
loop_
_entity.id
_entity.type
_entity.pdbx_description
1 polymer ?
#
loop_
_entity_poly.entity_id
_entity_poly.type
_entity_poly.pdbx_seq_one_letter_code
_entity_poly.pdbx_strand_id
1 'polypeptide(L)'
;MAAYRRSLRTSAAYRPPGHLLTAAYSPDGHVLASAGDDRAIGFSLDDTDSAARRICAATRGALPPELWRHYVPELPYRPPCPD
;
A
#
# COMPACT_ATOMS: atom_id res chain seq x y z
N MET A 1 21.04 11.04 -41.45
CA MET A 1 20.55 11.97 -40.41
C MET A 1 20.31 11.17 -39.14
N ALA A 2 21.18 11.30 -38.13
CA ALA A 2 21.08 10.54 -36.89
C ALA A 2 20.18 11.27 -35.88
N ALA A 3 19.14 10.60 -35.39
CA ALA A 3 18.24 11.13 -34.37
C ALA A 3 18.92 11.03 -32.98
N TYR A 4 19.21 12.18 -32.39
CA TYR A 4 19.73 12.26 -31.03
C TYR A 4 18.61 12.00 -30.02
N ARG A 5 18.54 10.79 -29.47
CA ARG A 5 17.68 10.48 -28.32
C ARG A 5 18.34 11.06 -27.06
N ARG A 6 17.86 12.22 -26.61
CA ARG A 6 18.25 12.78 -25.32
C ARG A 6 17.58 11.97 -24.21
N SER A 7 18.32 11.08 -23.57
CA SER A 7 17.87 10.41 -22.36
C SER A 7 17.77 11.43 -21.22
N LEU A 8 16.55 11.81 -20.85
CA LEU A 8 16.32 12.63 -19.66
C LEU A 8 16.55 11.74 -18.43
N ARG A 9 17.62 12.03 -17.68
CA ARG A 9 17.82 11.46 -16.34
C ARG A 9 16.94 12.24 -15.38
N THR A 10 15.74 11.73 -15.07
CA THR A 10 14.97 12.21 -13.93
C THR A 10 15.66 11.71 -12.67
N SER A 11 16.54 12.53 -12.09
CA SER A 11 16.97 12.33 -10.71
C SER A 11 15.73 12.51 -9.82
N ALA A 12 15.28 11.43 -9.17
CA ALA A 12 14.29 11.53 -8.11
C ALA A 12 14.94 12.34 -6.98
N ALA A 13 14.62 13.63 -6.91
CA ALA A 13 14.99 14.43 -5.76
C ALA A 13 14.32 13.80 -4.53
N TYR A 14 15.10 13.54 -3.49
CA TYR A 14 14.55 13.13 -2.20
C TYR A 14 13.53 14.17 -1.76
N ARG A 15 12.26 13.74 -1.65
CA ARG A 15 11.17 14.58 -1.18
C ARG A 15 10.86 14.23 0.26
N PRO A 16 10.81 15.22 1.15
CA PRO A 16 10.25 15.00 2.47
C PRO A 16 8.82 14.46 2.31
N PRO A 17 8.40 13.50 3.14
CA PRO A 17 7.02 13.04 3.13
C PRO A 17 6.09 14.21 3.42
N GLY A 18 5.16 14.45 2.49
CA GLY A 18 4.09 15.42 2.65
C GLY A 18 2.85 14.79 3.29
N HIS A 19 1.92 15.63 3.73
CA HIS A 19 0.62 15.18 4.20
C HIS A 19 -0.20 14.59 3.04
N LEU A 20 -0.73 13.39 3.26
CA LEU A 20 -1.73 12.81 2.38
C LEU A 20 -3.03 13.60 2.54
N LEU A 21 -3.53 14.18 1.44
CA LEU A 21 -4.76 14.99 1.45
C LEU A 21 -5.95 14.21 0.89
N THR A 22 -5.71 13.31 -0.06
CA THR A 22 -6.77 12.53 -0.70
C THR A 22 -6.25 11.20 -1.20
N ALA A 23 -7.14 10.22 -1.23
CA ALA A 23 -6.91 8.93 -1.85
C ALA A 23 -8.21 8.39 -2.47
N ALA A 24 -8.10 7.72 -3.62
CA ALA A 24 -9.22 7.09 -4.30
C ALA A 24 -8.78 5.79 -4.96
N TYR A 25 -9.60 4.75 -4.82
CA TYR A 25 -9.45 3.52 -5.58
C TYR A 25 -10.01 3.66 -6.99
N SER A 26 -9.40 3.00 -7.96
CA SER A 26 -10.03 2.77 -9.26
C SER A 26 -11.32 1.95 -9.08
N PRO A 27 -12.30 2.06 -10.00
CA PRO A 27 -13.56 1.31 -9.87
C PRO A 27 -13.40 -0.21 -9.81
N ASP A 28 -12.32 -0.74 -10.40
CA ASP A 28 -11.95 -2.16 -10.35
C ASP A 28 -11.14 -2.53 -9.09
N GLY A 29 -10.77 -1.56 -8.25
CA GLY A 29 -10.06 -1.77 -6.98
C GLY A 29 -8.56 -2.04 -7.11
N HIS A 30 -8.00 -2.11 -8.32
CA HIS A 30 -6.60 -2.51 -8.53
C HIS A 30 -5.58 -1.38 -8.45
N VAL A 31 -6.03 -0.13 -8.41
CA VAL A 31 -5.16 1.04 -8.35
C VAL A 31 -5.62 1.96 -7.24
N LEU A 32 -4.72 2.30 -6.34
CA LEU A 32 -4.90 3.40 -5.39
C LEU A 32 -4.18 4.64 -5.93
N ALA A 33 -4.94 5.69 -6.22
CA ALA A 33 -4.41 7.02 -6.47
C ALA A 33 -4.35 7.80 -5.15
N SER A 34 -3.20 8.39 -4.85
CA SER A 34 -2.98 9.24 -3.66
C SER A 34 -2.40 10.58 -4.09
N ALA A 35 -2.81 11.66 -3.40
CA ALA A 35 -2.22 12.98 -3.62
C ALA A 35 -2.05 13.73 -2.29
N GLY A 36 -0.96 14.48 -2.21
CA GLY A 36 -0.57 15.23 -1.03
C GLY A 36 -0.13 16.66 -1.33
N ASP A 37 0.16 17.40 -0.27
CA ASP A 37 0.78 18.74 -0.31
C ASP A 37 2.18 18.72 -0.95
N ASP A 38 2.76 17.53 -1.04
CA ASP A 38 3.97 17.27 -1.77
C ASP A 38 3.78 17.66 -3.25
N ARG A 39 2.58 17.66 -3.84
CA ARG A 39 2.32 17.89 -5.28
C ARG A 39 2.70 16.71 -6.18
N ALA A 40 2.77 15.50 -5.62
CA ALA A 40 2.85 14.28 -6.42
C ALA A 40 1.51 13.56 -6.42
N ILE A 41 1.27 12.82 -7.49
CA ILE A 41 0.23 11.81 -7.54
C ILE A 41 0.94 10.46 -7.49
N GLY A 42 0.70 9.70 -6.43
CA GLY A 42 1.18 8.33 -6.28
C GLY A 42 0.13 7.36 -6.82
N PHE A 43 0.54 6.45 -7.71
CA PHE A 43 -0.26 5.31 -8.10
C PHE A 43 0.36 4.05 -7.50
N SER A 44 -0.39 3.37 -6.65
CA SER A 44 -0.03 2.06 -6.14
C SER A 44 -0.90 1.02 -6.83
N LEU A 45 -0.25 0.06 -7.50
CA LEU A 45 -0.91 -1.14 -7.99
C LEU A 45 -1.14 -2.04 -6.79
N ASP A 46 -2.41 -2.27 -6.48
CA ASP A 46 -2.81 -3.05 -5.32
C ASP A 46 -2.72 -4.54 -5.68
N ASP A 47 -1.52 -5.11 -5.52
CA ASP A 47 -1.39 -6.55 -5.35
C ASP A 47 -1.64 -6.86 -3.88
N THR A 48 -2.91 -6.70 -3.47
CA THR A 48 -3.40 -6.99 -2.13
C THR A 48 -2.97 -8.38 -1.68
N ASP A 49 -2.94 -9.35 -2.61
CA ASP A 49 -2.49 -10.72 -2.35
C ASP A 49 -1.00 -10.79 -2.01
N SER A 50 -0.13 -10.08 -2.73
CA SER A 50 1.28 -9.98 -2.34
C SER A 50 1.49 -9.23 -1.04
N ALA A 51 0.73 -8.17 -0.78
CA ALA A 51 0.80 -7.45 0.49
C ALA A 51 0.36 -8.34 1.65
N ALA A 52 -0.78 -9.01 1.52
CA ALA A 52 -1.30 -9.98 2.48
C ALA A 52 -0.30 -11.10 2.74
N ARG A 53 0.31 -11.68 1.69
CA ARG A 53 1.35 -12.71 1.83
C ARG A 53 2.57 -12.21 2.61
N ARG A 54 3.04 -10.98 2.33
CA ARG A 54 4.19 -10.39 3.05
C ARG A 54 3.88 -10.12 4.51
N ILE A 55 2.71 -9.55 4.80
CA ILE A 55 2.25 -9.30 6.17
C ILE A 55 2.14 -10.63 6.90
N CYS A 56 1.46 -11.63 6.33
CA CYS A 56 1.28 -12.93 6.96
C CYS A 56 2.59 -13.69 7.17
N ALA A 57 3.56 -13.57 6.27
CA ALA A 57 4.89 -14.14 6.49
C ALA A 57 5.60 -13.51 7.70
N ALA A 58 5.39 -12.23 7.98
CA ALA A 58 6.02 -11.51 9.08
C ALA A 58 5.24 -11.58 10.41
N THR A 59 3.91 -11.72 10.37
CA THR A 59 3.04 -11.54 11.55
C THR A 59 2.19 -12.76 11.89
N ARG A 60 2.48 -13.94 11.33
CA ARG A 60 1.72 -15.17 11.63
C ARG A 60 1.65 -15.41 13.14
N GLY A 61 0.44 -15.63 13.65
CA GLY A 61 0.20 -15.86 15.08
C GLY A 61 0.29 -14.62 15.98
N ALA A 62 0.53 -13.42 15.42
CA ALA A 62 0.64 -12.19 16.22
C ALA A 62 -0.69 -11.76 16.87
N LEU A 63 -1.83 -12.24 16.36
CA LEU A 63 -3.15 -11.91 16.87
C LEU A 63 -3.94 -13.20 17.25
N PRO A 64 -3.57 -13.87 18.36
CA PRO A 64 -4.28 -15.04 18.85
C PRO A 64 -5.69 -14.69 19.34
N PRO A 65 -6.58 -15.68 19.58
CA PRO A 65 -7.97 -15.46 19.96
C PRO A 65 -8.18 -14.55 21.19
N GLU A 66 -7.24 -14.56 22.13
CA GLU A 66 -7.28 -13.73 23.35
C GLU A 66 -7.11 -12.25 22.99
N LEU A 67 -6.12 -11.93 22.16
CA LEU A 67 -5.87 -10.57 21.69
C LEU A 67 -6.95 -10.11 20.70
N TRP A 68 -7.46 -11.02 19.86
CA TRP A 68 -8.58 -10.71 18.98
C TRP A 68 -9.81 -10.27 19.78
N ARG A 69 -10.19 -11.00 20.83
CA ARG A 69 -11.33 -10.61 21.69
C ARG A 69 -11.14 -9.26 22.36
N HIS A 70 -9.89 -8.87 22.63
CA HIS A 70 -9.58 -7.58 23.22
C HIS A 70 -9.67 -6.42 22.20
N TYR A 71 -9.07 -6.59 21.02
CA TYR A 71 -8.95 -5.52 20.03
C TYR A 71 -10.06 -5.49 18.98
N VAL A 72 -10.74 -6.61 18.74
CA VAL A 72 -11.78 -6.79 17.71
C VAL A 72 -13.00 -7.53 18.29
N PRO A 73 -13.64 -7.00 19.35
CA PRO A 73 -14.73 -7.70 20.04
C PRO A 73 -16.01 -7.84 19.20
N GLU A 74 -16.22 -6.95 18.24
CA GLU A 74 -17.41 -6.87 17.38
C GLU A 74 -17.51 -8.04 16.38
N LEU A 75 -16.41 -8.74 16.11
CA LEU A 75 -16.33 -9.76 15.06
C LEU A 75 -15.98 -11.14 15.64
N PRO A 76 -16.61 -12.22 15.14
CA PRO A 76 -16.20 -13.57 15.50
C PRO A 76 -14.75 -13.79 15.08
N TYR A 77 -14.03 -14.59 15.88
CA TYR A 77 -12.63 -14.88 15.63
C TYR A 77 -12.45 -15.49 14.24
N ARG A 78 -11.71 -14.79 13.39
CA ARG A 78 -11.26 -15.27 12.08
C ARG A 78 -9.76 -15.01 11.99
N PRO A 79 -8.90 -16.05 11.97
CA PRO A 79 -7.46 -15.85 11.95
C PRO A 79 -7.07 -15.01 10.72
N PRO A 80 -6.36 -13.87 10.89
CA PRO A 80 -5.98 -13.01 9.78
C PRO A 80 -5.14 -13.70 8.71
N CYS A 81 -4.34 -14.68 9.13
CA CYS A 81 -3.43 -15.43 8.30
C CYS A 81 -3.78 -16.92 8.43
N PRO A 82 -4.61 -17.47 7.54
CA PRO A 82 -4.88 -18.91 7.48
C PRO A 82 -3.61 -19.67 7.05
N ASP A 83 -3.54 -20.95 7.40
CA ASP A 83 -2.44 -21.85 7.03
C ASP A 83 -2.34 -22.07 5.51
#